data_AF-A0A2N9JI73-F1
#
_entry.id   AF-A0A2N9JI73-F1
#
_cell.length_a   1.000
_cell.length_b   1.000
_cell.length_c   1.000
_cell.angle_alpha   90.00
_cell.angle_beta   90.00
_cell.angle_gamma   90.00
#
_symmetry.space_group_name_H-M   'P 1'
#
loop_
_entity.id
_entity.type
_entity.pdbx_description
1 polymer ?
#
loop_
_entity_poly.entity_id
_entity_poly.type
_entity_poly.pdbx_seq_one_letter_code
_entity_poly.pdbx_strand_id
1 'polypeptide(L)'
;MKPRLEHALQALGENRSVEDILAVLADYPVCKEQPCLRMGCSRVCEWQASGGRPKLFCSESCRRRQLRERETLQGELAELESCLTQADTVRRRQTIETQMANVRWQLARYPVATLG
;
A
#
# COMPACT_ATOMS: atom_id res chain seq x y z
N MET A 1 -18.17 20.63 14.11
CA MET A 1 -17.16 19.68 13.59
C MET A 1 -17.33 19.59 12.09
N LYS A 2 -16.26 19.74 11.28
CA LYS A 2 -16.37 19.71 9.82
C LYS A 2 -16.73 18.29 9.34
N PRO A 3 -17.66 18.10 8.38
CA PRO A 3 -17.95 16.77 7.84
C PRO A 3 -16.74 16.20 7.09
N ARG A 4 -16.67 14.87 6.97
CA ARG A 4 -15.72 14.21 6.08
C ARG A 4 -15.94 14.70 4.64
N LEU A 5 -14.86 14.77 3.86
CA LEU A 5 -14.91 15.22 2.47
C LEU A 5 -15.97 14.47 1.66
N GLU A 6 -16.06 13.15 1.84
CA GLU A 6 -17.07 12.30 1.20
C GLU A 6 -18.50 12.83 1.39
N HIS A 7 -18.89 13.12 2.63
CA HIS A 7 -20.23 13.63 2.93
C HIS A 7 -20.44 15.05 2.37
N ALA A 8 -19.41 15.90 2.35
CA ALA A 8 -19.51 17.23 1.76
C ALA A 8 -19.71 17.18 0.24
N LEU A 9 -19.04 16.24 -0.44
CA LEU A 9 -19.21 16.01 -1.89
C LEU A 9 -20.58 15.39 -2.23
N GLN A 10 -21.10 14.51 -1.36
CA GLN A 10 -22.43 13.93 -1.51
C GLN A 10 -23.54 14.97 -1.32
N ALA A 11 -23.36 15.93 -0.40
CA ALA A 11 -24.33 16.99 -0.15
C ALA A 11 -24.57 17.92 -1.35
N LEU A 12 -23.64 17.97 -2.31
CA LEU A 12 -23.81 18.72 -3.56
C LEU A 12 -24.83 18.10 -4.53
N GLY A 13 -25.25 16.85 -4.29
CA GLY A 13 -26.19 16.14 -5.17
C GLY A 13 -25.60 15.67 -6.50
N GLU A 14 -26.48 15.22 -7.41
CA GLU A 14 -26.11 14.62 -8.70
C GLU A 14 -25.74 15.67 -9.77
N ASN A 15 -26.32 16.87 -9.72
CA ASN A 15 -26.14 17.94 -10.72
C ASN A 15 -25.08 18.98 -10.33
N ARG A 16 -24.05 18.58 -9.58
CA ARG A 16 -22.98 19.47 -9.13
C ARG A 16 -22.04 19.87 -10.28
N SER A 17 -21.65 21.14 -10.31
CA SER A 17 -20.65 21.66 -11.23
C SER A 17 -19.22 21.38 -10.76
N VAL A 18 -18.24 21.64 -11.63
CA VAL A 18 -16.82 21.59 -11.26
C VAL A 18 -16.51 22.68 -10.22
N GLU A 19 -17.11 23.85 -10.38
CA GLU A 19 -17.00 25.00 -9.48
C GLU A 19 -17.50 24.65 -8.08
N ASP A 20 -18.61 23.91 -7.95
CA ASP A 20 -19.13 23.44 -6.67
C ASP A 20 -18.15 22.50 -5.96
N ILE A 21 -17.53 21.59 -6.72
CA ILE A 21 -16.51 20.67 -6.20
C ILE A 21 -15.26 21.44 -5.75
N LEU A 22 -14.78 22.39 -6.56
CA LEU A 22 -13.61 23.21 -6.23
C LEU A 22 -13.86 24.06 -4.99
N ALA A 23 -15.06 24.63 -4.84
CA ALA A 23 -15.47 25.36 -3.65
C ALA A 23 -15.42 24.48 -2.39
N VAL A 24 -15.91 23.23 -2.48
CA VAL A 24 -15.76 22.25 -1.38
C VAL A 24 -14.27 21.98 -1.11
N LEU A 25 -13.51 21.61 -2.13
CA LEU A 25 -12.10 21.22 -2.00
C LEU A 25 -11.20 22.33 -1.45
N ALA A 26 -11.54 23.61 -1.67
CA ALA A 26 -10.82 24.75 -1.10
C ALA A 26 -10.70 24.65 0.44
N ASP A 27 -11.71 24.08 1.10
CA ASP A 27 -11.70 23.89 2.54
C ASP A 27 -11.01 22.59 3.00
N TYR A 28 -10.72 21.65 2.09
CA TYR A 28 -10.14 20.33 2.41
C TYR A 28 -8.68 20.26 1.95
N PRO A 29 -7.71 20.59 2.82
CA PRO A 29 -6.31 20.61 2.44
C PRO A 29 -5.83 19.22 2.02
N VAL A 30 -5.08 19.17 0.92
CA VAL A 30 -4.43 17.94 0.46
C VAL A 30 -3.37 17.52 1.47
N CYS A 31 -3.29 16.22 1.73
CA CYS A 31 -2.24 15.66 2.56
C CYS A 31 -0.86 15.88 1.89
N LYS A 32 0.03 16.60 2.58
CA LYS A 32 1.33 16.98 2.02
C LYS A 32 2.45 16.01 2.38
N GLU A 33 2.21 15.08 3.29
CA GLU A 33 3.21 14.16 3.80
C GLU A 33 2.60 12.79 4.06
N GLN A 34 3.31 11.74 3.68
CA GLN A 34 2.94 10.37 4.00
C GLN A 34 4.16 9.59 4.50
N PRO A 35 4.01 8.60 5.38
CA PRO A 35 5.12 7.75 5.78
C PRO A 35 5.77 7.08 4.57
N CYS A 36 7.08 6.91 4.63
CA CYS A 36 7.81 6.09 3.66
C CYS A 36 7.22 4.68 3.62
N LEU A 37 6.95 4.17 2.43
CA LEU A 37 6.37 2.83 2.26
C LEU A 37 7.30 1.69 2.68
N ARG A 38 8.58 1.96 2.96
CA ARG A 38 9.48 0.94 3.50
C ARG A 38 9.04 0.58 4.92
N MET A 39 8.72 -0.69 5.13
CA MET A 39 8.36 -1.19 6.45
C MET A 39 9.45 -0.90 7.50
N GLY A 40 9.05 -0.30 8.63
CA GLY A 40 9.96 0.09 9.71
C GLY A 40 10.79 1.35 9.42
N CYS A 41 10.49 2.11 8.36
CA CYS A 41 11.01 3.46 8.19
C CYS A 41 10.08 4.47 8.87
N SER A 42 10.64 5.38 9.67
CA SER A 42 9.89 6.45 10.33
C SER A 42 9.92 7.78 9.56
N ARG A 43 10.63 7.85 8.42
CA ARG A 43 10.70 9.06 7.61
C ARG A 43 9.42 9.26 6.81
N VAL A 44 9.10 10.53 6.54
CA VAL A 44 7.99 10.94 5.68
C VAL A 44 8.48 11.26 4.27
N CYS A 45 7.57 11.14 3.31
CA CYS A 45 7.73 11.58 1.93
C CYS A 45 6.79 12.76 1.71
N GLU A 46 7.35 13.87 1.27
CA GLU A 46 6.62 15.10 0.99
C GLU A 46 6.04 15.10 -0.43
N TRP A 47 4.85 15.67 -0.56
CA TRP A 47 4.24 16.05 -1.81
C TRP A 47 4.86 17.37 -2.28
N GLN A 48 5.54 17.36 -3.43
CA GLN A 48 6.22 18.55 -3.93
C GLN A 48 5.23 19.64 -4.33
N ALA A 49 5.49 20.88 -3.90
CA ALA A 49 4.65 22.03 -4.20
C ALA A 49 4.57 22.36 -5.70
N SER A 50 5.59 21.97 -6.48
CA SER A 50 5.67 22.18 -7.93
C SER A 50 4.75 21.26 -8.75
N GLY A 51 3.92 20.43 -8.10
CA GLY A 51 3.12 19.41 -8.76
C GLY A 51 3.92 18.15 -9.10
N GLY A 52 3.22 17.12 -9.57
CA GLY A 52 3.79 15.81 -9.86
C GLY A 52 3.38 14.73 -8.84
N ARG A 53 3.93 13.52 -9.02
CA ARG A 53 3.61 12.38 -8.16
C ARG A 53 4.46 12.40 -6.88
N PRO A 54 3.87 12.11 -5.71
CA PRO A 54 4.62 12.05 -4.48
C PRO A 54 5.63 10.89 -4.54
N LYS A 55 6.75 11.04 -3.83
CA LYS A 55 7.67 9.92 -3.63
C LYS A 55 7.00 8.90 -2.71
N LEU A 56 7.08 7.63 -3.08
CA LEU A 56 6.67 6.52 -2.21
C LEU A 56 7.72 6.18 -1.14
N PHE A 57 8.98 6.53 -1.43
CA PHE A 57 10.12 6.20 -0.60
C PHE A 57 10.96 7.44 -0.36
N CYS A 58 11.43 7.61 0.87
CA CYS A 58 12.32 8.72 1.23
C CYS A 58 13.71 8.63 0.57
N SER A 59 14.07 7.45 0.05
CA SER A 59 15.34 7.20 -0.62
C SER A 59 15.26 5.99 -1.54
N GLU A 60 16.16 5.93 -2.52
CA GLU A 60 16.36 4.75 -3.37
C GLU A 60 16.78 3.51 -2.55
N SER A 61 17.54 3.70 -1.46
CA SER A 61 17.87 2.61 -0.54
C SER A 61 16.65 2.00 0.14
N CYS A 62 15.67 2.82 0.54
CA CYS A 62 14.41 2.34 1.11
C CYS A 62 13.58 1.60 0.07
N ARG A 63 13.53 2.11 -1.16
CA ARG A 63 12.87 1.43 -2.28
C ARG A 63 13.48 0.05 -2.54
N ARG A 64 14.80 -0.03 -2.73
CA ARG A 64 15.49 -1.30 -3.00
C ARG A 64 15.32 -2.30 -1.87
N ARG A 65 15.36 -1.85 -0.62
CA ARG A 65 15.15 -2.72 0.53
C ARG A 65 13.73 -3.28 0.57
N GLN A 66 12.72 -2.43 0.37
CA GLN A 66 11.32 -2.87 0.28
C GLN A 66 11.12 -3.89 -0.84
N LEU A 67 11.68 -3.64 -2.02
CA LEU A 67 11.57 -4.54 -3.17
C LEU A 67 12.26 -5.89 -2.91
N ARG A 68 13.47 -5.88 -2.33
CA ARG A 68 14.17 -7.12 -1.95
C ARG A 68 13.39 -7.93 -0.93
N GLU A 69 12.94 -7.29 0.16
CA GLU A 69 12.18 -7.98 1.21
C GLU A 69 10.90 -8.62 0.63
N ARG A 70 10.23 -7.91 -0.29
CA ARG A 70 9.09 -8.47 -1.04
C ARG A 70 9.49 -9.63 -1.94
N GLU A 71 10.55 -9.49 -2.73
CA GLU A 71 11.06 -10.56 -3.63
C GLU A 71 11.45 -11.81 -2.84
N THR A 72 12.11 -11.65 -1.69
CA THR A 72 12.45 -12.76 -0.78
C THR A 72 11.20 -13.51 -0.34
N LEU A 73 10.18 -12.79 0.17
CA LEU A 73 8.93 -13.41 0.60
C LEU A 73 8.18 -14.07 -0.57
N GLN A 74 8.23 -13.51 -1.77
CA GLN A 74 7.66 -14.14 -2.96
C GLN A 74 8.40 -15.44 -3.34
N GLY A 75 9.73 -15.44 -3.22
CA GLY A 75 10.55 -16.64 -3.41
C GLY A 75 10.25 -17.73 -2.38
N GLU A 76 10.13 -17.36 -1.10
CA GLU A 76 9.71 -18.28 -0.03
C GLU A 76 8.33 -18.88 -0.31
N LEU A 77 7.37 -18.06 -0.75
CA LEU A 77 6.04 -18.55 -1.09
C LEU A 77 6.08 -19.55 -2.25
N ALA A 78 6.85 -19.27 -3.29
CA ALA A 78 7.00 -20.16 -4.44
C ALA A 78 7.66 -21.50 -4.05
N GLU A 79 8.65 -21.48 -3.17
CA GLU A 79 9.29 -22.68 -2.64
C GLU A 79 8.31 -23.52 -1.81
N LEU A 80 7.52 -22.88 -0.95
CA LEU A 80 6.49 -23.56 -0.16
C LEU A 80 5.38 -24.16 -1.05
N GLU A 81 4.98 -23.45 -2.11
CA GLU A 81 4.03 -23.96 -3.11
C GLU A 81 4.57 -25.19 -3.84
N SER A 82 5.85 -25.19 -4.21
CA SER A 82 6.55 -26.37 -4.76
C SER A 82 6.56 -27.54 -3.77
N CYS A 83 6.97 -27.30 -2.52
CA CYS A 83 7.01 -28.31 -1.46
C CYS A 83 5.63 -28.92 -1.18
N LEU A 84 4.56 -28.13 -1.25
CA LEU A 84 3.19 -28.61 -0.99
C LEU A 84 2.77 -29.71 -1.97
N THR A 85 3.29 -29.71 -3.20
CA THR A 85 3.01 -30.75 -4.20
C THR A 85 3.63 -32.10 -3.84
N GLN A 86 4.70 -32.11 -3.05
CA GLN A 86 5.44 -33.30 -2.64
C GLN A 86 5.00 -33.84 -1.27
N ALA A 87 4.11 -33.13 -0.58
CA ALA A 87 3.66 -33.49 0.75
C ALA A 87 2.71 -34.71 0.72
N ASP A 88 3.20 -35.83 1.27
CA ASP A 88 2.57 -37.16 1.31
C ASP A 88 1.62 -37.38 2.49
N THR A 89 1.66 -36.52 3.51
CA THR A 89 0.83 -36.63 4.71
C THR A 89 0.06 -35.34 5.00
N VAL A 90 -1.13 -35.49 5.57
CA VAL A 90 -2.00 -34.35 5.96
C VAL A 90 -1.27 -33.38 6.89
N ARG A 91 -0.49 -33.88 7.87
CA ARG A 91 0.26 -33.04 8.82
C ARG A 91 1.32 -32.19 8.13
N ARG A 92 2.06 -32.76 7.16
CA ARG A 92 3.05 -32.01 6.38
C ARG A 92 2.37 -30.92 5.54
N ARG A 93 1.26 -31.26 4.87
CA ARG A 93 0.46 -30.29 4.09
C ARG A 93 0.00 -29.11 4.96
N GLN A 94 -0.62 -29.38 6.10
CA GLN A 94 -1.10 -28.35 7.03
C GLN A 94 0.02 -27.44 7.53
N THR A 95 1.20 -28.00 7.80
CA THR A 95 2.37 -27.22 8.23
C THR A 95 2.81 -26.27 7.13
N ILE A 96 2.91 -26.74 5.88
CA ILE A 96 3.28 -25.92 4.73
C ILE A 96 2.22 -24.84 4.46
N GLU A 97 0.93 -25.19 4.47
CA GLU A 97 -0.18 -24.25 4.27
C GLU A 97 -0.20 -23.15 5.33
N THR A 98 0.09 -23.49 6.59
CA THR A 98 0.21 -22.51 7.69
C THR A 98 1.36 -21.53 7.44
N GLN A 99 2.52 -22.02 6.99
CA GLN A 99 3.65 -21.16 6.65
C GLN A 99 3.34 -20.27 5.44
N MET A 100 2.68 -20.81 4.41
CA MET A 100 2.22 -20.02 3.25
C MET A 100 1.26 -18.91 3.67
N ALA A 101 0.32 -19.21 4.57
CA ALA A 101 -0.60 -18.20 5.11
C ALA A 101 0.16 -17.10 5.87
N ASN A 102 1.19 -17.47 6.65
CA ASN A 102 2.05 -16.50 7.34
C ASN A 102 2.81 -15.60 6.35
N VAL A 103 3.46 -16.17 5.33
CA VAL A 103 4.20 -15.42 4.30
C VAL A 103 3.26 -14.47 3.54
N ARG A 104 2.06 -14.93 3.17
CA ARG A 104 1.03 -14.08 2.54
C ARG A 104 0.61 -12.92 3.43
N TRP A 105 0.43 -13.17 4.73
CA TRP A 105 0.12 -12.12 5.69
C TRP A 105 1.25 -11.09 5.81
N GLN A 106 2.52 -11.52 5.77
CA GLN A 106 3.66 -10.60 5.73
C GLN A 106 3.68 -9.78 4.42
N LEU A 107 3.49 -10.43 3.26
CA LEU A 107 3.45 -9.78 1.95
C LEU A 107 2.39 -8.69 1.82
N ALA A 108 1.26 -8.80 2.55
CA ALA A 108 0.22 -7.78 2.56
C ALA A 108 0.72 -6.40 3.02
N ARG A 109 1.85 -6.35 3.74
CA ARG A 109 2.50 -5.10 4.18
C ARG A 109 3.41 -4.48 3.11
N TYR A 110 3.69 -5.20 2.03
CA TYR A 110 4.58 -4.78 0.96
C TYR A 110 3.78 -4.47 -0.30
N PRO A 111 3.24 -3.24 -0.48
CA PRO A 111 2.44 -2.91 -1.64
C PRO A 111 3.24 -3.06 -2.94
N VAL A 112 2.55 -3.44 -4.02
CA VAL A 112 3.10 -3.29 -5.37
C VAL A 112 3.15 -1.80 -5.63
N ALA A 113 4.36 -1.24 -5.54
CA ALA A 113 4.58 0.19 -5.66
C ALA A 113 4.42 0.64 -7.13
N THR A 114 3.19 0.72 -7.62
CA THR A 114 2.85 1.30 -8.92
C THR A 114 2.23 2.67 -8.68
N LEU A 115 3.04 3.73 -8.72
CA LEU A 115 2.52 5.05 -9.07
C LEU A 115 2.57 5.14 -10.59
N GLY A 116 1.57 4.52 -11.23
CA GLY A 116 1.37 4.52 -12.67
C GLY A 116 1.21 5.92 -13.21
#